data_AF-A0AAP3E1B5-F1
#
_entry.id   AF-A0AAP3E1B5-F1
#
_cell.length_a   1.000
_cell.length_b   1.000
_cell.length_c   1.000
_cell.angle_alpha   90.00
_cell.angle_beta   90.00
_cell.angle_gamma   90.00
#
_symmetry.space_group_name_H-M   'P 1'
#
loop_
_entity.id
_entity.type
_entity.pdbx_description
1 polymer ?
#
loop_
_entity_poly.entity_id
_entity_poly.type
_entity_poly.pdbx_seq_one_letter_code
_entity_poly.pdbx_strand_id
1 'polypeptide(L)'
;MRLVEILIPKEKRESVEEVLDGEDIDYTLIEESSRQEPSVVITFPLPTPAVESVLDSLREIGIDEDSYTVIVEAETVVSKRFDDLEQRYAENSQRISREEMQARAKDLTPRFNTYVVMTVMSVVVATAGLLLDSPAVVVGSMVIAPLIGPALGASVGTVIDDPALFRRGITLQAIGLGIGVVTAASFAFVVRTTGLVSPMIDLFTISEIRGRLRPDLLSLVIAIGAGVAGAWTLTAGTSAALVGVMIAAALVPPLGVVGIGIAWGYPEVAFAASVLVLINMLTINVTSLAVLWYKGYRPDNWSQQDDARVATGKRVLVLVVAIVALSGFLGTVTYDTYRTGMYEEEVNDDVAAVLDSEEYDELTLVDVTVEYADPTPLRQPERVVVTVGYPVGTDPPPVAAEIQPRESVYAESAIHLPTGPLVESQRAEVVVHYTEREQ
;
A
#
# COMPACT_ATOMS: atom_id res chain seq x y z
N MET A 1 -22.24 21.63 3.82
CA MET A 1 -23.58 21.80 4.43
C MET A 1 -24.37 20.52 4.27
N ARG A 2 -25.25 20.20 5.22
CA ARG A 2 -26.12 19.02 5.18
C ARG A 2 -27.56 19.43 5.45
N LEU A 3 -28.49 18.81 4.75
CA LEU A 3 -29.90 18.85 5.08
C LEU A 3 -30.20 17.55 5.84
N VAL A 4 -30.60 17.68 7.10
CA VAL A 4 -30.96 16.55 7.96
C VAL A 4 -32.48 16.45 7.99
N GLU A 5 -33.00 15.26 7.73
CA GLU A 5 -34.41 14.93 7.83
C GLU A 5 -34.56 13.78 8.83
N ILE A 6 -35.33 13.99 9.89
CA ILE A 6 -35.60 12.96 10.90
C ILE A 6 -37.10 12.70 10.98
N LEU A 7 -37.44 11.43 11.11
CA LEU A 7 -38.81 10.98 11.35
C LEU A 7 -38.92 10.52 12.80
N ILE A 8 -39.75 11.22 13.58
CA ILE A 8 -39.90 11.00 15.02
C ILE A 8 -41.37 10.76 15.40
N PRO A 9 -41.63 10.05 16.50
CA PRO A 9 -42.96 9.98 17.09
C PRO A 9 -43.45 11.37 17.51
N LYS A 10 -44.76 11.64 17.37
CA LYS A 10 -45.35 12.95 17.70
C LYS A 10 -45.07 13.40 19.15
N GLU A 11 -44.93 12.46 20.07
CA GLU A 11 -44.63 12.70 21.49
C GLU A 11 -43.26 13.33 21.73
N LYS A 12 -42.28 13.07 20.83
CA LYS A 12 -40.92 13.60 20.95
C LYS A 12 -40.73 14.94 20.25
N ARG A 13 -41.78 15.46 19.60
CA ARG A 13 -41.73 16.71 18.84
C ARG A 13 -41.21 17.88 19.68
N GLU A 14 -41.84 18.14 20.83
CA GLU A 14 -41.48 19.30 21.67
C GLU A 14 -40.02 19.23 22.13
N SER A 15 -39.54 18.04 22.51
CA SER A 15 -38.15 17.84 22.93
C SER A 15 -37.15 18.13 21.81
N VAL A 16 -37.49 17.77 20.57
CA VAL A 16 -36.63 18.03 19.40
C VAL A 16 -36.67 19.51 19.02
N GLU A 17 -37.84 20.16 19.05
CA GLU A 17 -37.97 21.60 18.84
C GLU A 17 -37.13 22.38 19.86
N GLU A 18 -37.14 21.99 21.14
CA GLU A 18 -36.35 22.64 22.19
C GLU A 18 -34.83 22.57 21.93
N VAL A 19 -34.33 21.44 21.42
CA VAL A 19 -32.91 21.30 21.05
C VAL A 19 -32.56 22.18 19.85
N LEU A 20 -33.41 22.20 18.81
CA LEU A 20 -33.16 22.98 17.59
C LEU A 20 -33.25 24.49 17.85
N ASP A 21 -34.24 24.92 18.63
CA ASP A 21 -34.42 26.31 19.04
C ASP A 21 -33.29 26.77 19.98
N GLY A 22 -32.82 25.90 20.87
CA GLY A 22 -31.69 26.17 21.76
C GLY A 22 -30.39 26.48 21.01
N GLU A 23 -30.23 25.92 19.82
CA GLU A 23 -29.10 26.17 18.91
C GLU A 23 -29.42 27.19 17.80
N ASP A 24 -30.59 27.85 17.83
CA ASP A 24 -31.06 28.81 16.82
C ASP A 24 -31.04 28.24 15.38
N ILE A 25 -31.40 26.96 15.23
CA ILE A 25 -31.44 26.24 13.96
C ILE A 25 -32.81 26.43 13.29
N ASP A 26 -32.83 26.84 12.03
CA ASP A 26 -34.07 26.86 11.25
C ASP A 26 -34.53 25.44 10.90
N TYR A 27 -35.82 25.14 11.03
CA TYR A 27 -36.37 23.83 10.67
C TYR A 27 -37.76 23.95 10.04
N THR A 28 -38.11 22.93 9.26
CA THR A 28 -39.44 22.73 8.69
C THR A 28 -40.05 21.47 9.28
N LEU A 29 -41.35 21.50 9.55
CA LEU A 29 -42.08 20.39 10.15
C LEU A 29 -43.24 19.97 9.27
N ILE A 30 -43.34 18.66 9.01
CA ILE A 30 -44.42 18.04 8.24
C ILE A 30 -45.05 16.95 9.11
N GLU A 31 -46.34 17.06 9.41
CA GLU A 31 -47.06 16.01 10.13
C GLU A 31 -47.38 14.86 9.19
N GLU A 32 -46.95 13.64 9.57
CA GLU A 32 -47.16 12.44 8.77
C GLU A 32 -48.26 11.57 9.38
N SER A 33 -49.39 11.53 8.67
CA SER A 33 -50.65 10.91 9.14
C SER A 33 -50.96 9.57 8.47
N SER A 34 -50.12 9.09 7.54
CA SER A 34 -50.39 7.85 6.79
C SER A 34 -50.01 6.57 7.55
N ARG A 35 -49.23 6.69 8.63
CA ARG A 35 -48.80 5.57 9.47
C ARG A 35 -49.83 5.27 10.57
N GLN A 36 -49.83 4.03 11.07
CA GLN A 36 -50.70 3.63 12.18
C GLN A 36 -50.44 4.45 13.46
N GLU A 37 -49.20 4.89 13.66
CA GLU A 37 -48.80 5.79 14.73
C GLU A 37 -48.50 7.18 14.14
N PRO A 38 -49.05 8.27 14.71
CA PRO A 38 -48.81 9.62 14.22
C PRO A 38 -47.33 9.99 14.40
N SER A 39 -46.72 10.45 13.30
CA SER A 39 -45.30 10.78 13.25
C SER A 39 -45.08 12.16 12.66
N VAL A 40 -43.88 12.70 12.85
CA VAL A 40 -43.50 14.03 12.39
C VAL A 40 -42.17 13.93 11.67
N VAL A 41 -42.11 14.49 10.47
CA VAL A 41 -40.86 14.69 9.73
C VAL A 41 -40.37 16.10 10.03
N ILE A 42 -39.16 16.20 10.56
CA ILE A 42 -38.49 17.49 10.81
C ILE A 42 -37.28 17.57 9.90
N THR A 43 -37.18 18.63 9.12
CA THR A 43 -36.09 18.88 8.17
C THR A 43 -35.37 20.18 8.54
N PHE A 44 -34.05 20.12 8.71
CA PHE A 44 -33.24 21.28 9.12
C PHE A 44 -31.87 21.28 8.45
N PRO A 45 -31.37 22.43 7.98
CA PRO A 45 -30.04 22.54 7.43
C PRO A 45 -29.01 22.74 8.53
N LEU A 46 -27.89 22.02 8.45
CA LEU A 46 -26.75 22.15 9.34
C LEU A 46 -25.45 22.41 8.56
N PRO A 47 -24.56 23.27 9.08
CA PRO A 47 -23.16 23.25 8.71
C PRO A 47 -22.59 21.86 8.95
N THR A 48 -21.74 21.38 8.05
CA THR A 48 -21.08 20.06 8.17
C THR A 48 -20.46 19.80 9.56
N PRO A 49 -19.79 20.77 10.22
CA PRO A 49 -19.25 20.54 11.56
C PRO A 49 -20.28 20.53 12.70
N ALA A 50 -21.49 21.05 12.48
CA ALA A 50 -22.57 21.05 13.48
C ALA A 50 -23.34 19.73 13.53
N VAL A 51 -23.28 18.94 12.46
CA VAL A 51 -24.07 17.70 12.31
C VAL A 51 -23.86 16.74 13.47
N GLU A 52 -22.61 16.45 13.84
CA GLU A 52 -22.32 15.52 14.94
C GLU A 52 -22.87 16.02 16.27
N SER A 53 -22.60 17.29 16.62
CA SER A 53 -23.05 17.90 17.87
C SER A 53 -24.57 17.90 18.01
N VAL A 54 -25.29 18.23 16.94
CA VAL A 54 -26.75 18.28 16.98
C VAL A 54 -27.33 16.87 17.04
N LEU A 55 -26.79 15.91 16.28
CA LEU A 55 -27.24 14.52 16.35
C LEU A 55 -26.98 13.89 17.72
N ASP A 56 -25.86 14.22 18.37
CA ASP A 56 -25.56 13.76 19.73
C ASP A 56 -26.56 14.34 20.75
N SER A 57 -26.88 15.64 20.68
CA SER A 57 -27.93 16.24 21.52
C SER A 57 -29.30 15.59 21.31
N LEU A 58 -29.64 15.22 20.07
CA LEU A 58 -30.88 14.51 19.76
C LEU A 58 -30.88 13.07 20.32
N ARG A 59 -29.73 12.39 20.35
CA ARG A 59 -29.60 11.07 21.00
C ARG A 59 -29.77 11.14 22.51
N GLU A 60 -29.29 12.20 23.16
CA GLU A 60 -29.46 12.37 24.62
C GLU A 60 -30.93 12.44 25.05
N ILE A 61 -31.82 12.92 24.16
CA ILE A 61 -33.27 12.93 24.37
C ILE A 61 -33.98 11.67 23.80
N GLY A 62 -33.20 10.67 23.42
CA GLY A 62 -33.63 9.35 22.95
C GLY A 62 -34.11 9.31 21.51
N ILE A 63 -33.64 10.22 20.65
CA ILE A 63 -33.75 10.03 19.19
C ILE A 63 -32.61 9.08 18.79
N ASP A 64 -32.84 7.79 18.99
CA ASP A 64 -31.86 6.72 18.78
C ASP A 64 -31.76 6.30 17.29
N GLU A 65 -30.87 5.34 16.99
CA GLU A 65 -30.65 4.74 15.66
C GLU A 65 -31.92 4.15 15.01
N ASP A 66 -32.97 3.89 15.78
CA ASP A 66 -34.26 3.39 15.29
C ASP A 66 -35.11 4.48 14.62
N SER A 67 -34.74 5.76 14.81
CA SER A 67 -35.37 6.88 14.11
C SER A 67 -34.85 6.96 12.67
N TYR A 68 -35.77 7.05 11.72
CA TYR A 68 -35.40 7.18 10.31
C TYR A 68 -34.79 8.57 10.09
N THR A 69 -33.47 8.61 9.92
CA THR A 69 -32.68 9.83 9.71
C THR A 69 -32.03 9.80 8.34
N VAL A 70 -32.27 10.84 7.54
CA VAL A 70 -31.67 11.04 6.21
C VAL A 70 -30.79 12.28 6.26
N ILE A 71 -29.56 12.15 5.79
CA ILE A 71 -28.61 13.26 5.70
C ILE A 71 -28.25 13.43 4.23
N VAL A 72 -28.63 14.57 3.66
CA VAL A 72 -28.41 14.89 2.24
C VAL A 72 -27.40 16.03 2.13
N GLU A 73 -26.55 15.99 1.10
CA GLU A 73 -25.70 17.12 0.75
C GLU A 73 -26.54 18.22 0.10
N ALA A 74 -26.53 19.42 0.70
CA ALA A 74 -27.17 20.60 0.14
C ALA A 74 -26.11 21.47 -0.55
N GLU A 75 -26.38 21.90 -1.78
CA GLU A 75 -25.47 22.78 -2.54
C GLU A 75 -25.39 24.18 -1.95
N THR A 76 -26.51 24.70 -1.46
CA THR A 76 -26.58 26.03 -0.84
C THR A 76 -27.73 26.13 0.15
N VAL A 77 -27.50 26.87 1.24
CA VAL A 77 -28.52 27.26 2.20
C VAL A 77 -28.43 28.77 2.33
N VAL A 78 -29.56 29.47 2.18
CA VAL A 78 -29.62 30.93 2.29
C VAL A 78 -30.42 31.27 3.54
N SER A 79 -29.75 31.42 4.67
CA SER A 79 -30.32 31.88 5.93
C SER A 79 -29.27 32.58 6.79
N LYS A 80 -29.63 33.69 7.41
CA LYS A 80 -28.75 34.41 8.35
C LYS A 80 -28.39 33.56 9.56
N ARG A 81 -29.37 32.82 10.09
CA ARG A 81 -29.16 31.90 11.22
C ARG A 81 -28.21 30.77 10.85
N PHE A 82 -28.30 30.30 9.61
CA PHE A 82 -27.36 29.31 9.09
C PHE A 82 -25.94 29.86 9.00
N ASP A 83 -25.76 31.09 8.50
CA ASP A 83 -24.44 31.74 8.42
C ASP A 83 -23.82 31.91 9.82
N ASP A 84 -24.62 32.36 10.80
CA ASP A 84 -24.20 32.53 12.20
C ASP A 84 -23.85 31.17 12.84
N LEU A 85 -24.65 30.12 12.57
CA LEU A 85 -24.41 28.74 13.00
C LEU A 85 -23.12 28.18 12.37
N GLU A 86 -22.89 28.43 11.07
CA GLU A 86 -21.66 28.01 10.39
C GLU A 86 -20.43 28.66 11.01
N GLN A 87 -20.50 29.96 11.34
CA GLN A 87 -19.40 30.66 11.99
C GLN A 87 -19.09 30.10 13.38
N ARG A 88 -20.12 29.81 14.20
CA ARG A 88 -19.96 29.20 15.54
C ARG A 88 -19.30 27.82 15.49
N TYR A 89 -19.65 27.00 14.50
CA TYR A 89 -19.14 25.64 14.39
C TYR A 89 -17.83 25.54 13.59
N ALA A 90 -17.56 26.47 12.68
CA ALA A 90 -16.29 26.54 11.94
C ALA A 90 -15.08 26.77 12.85
N GLU A 91 -15.27 27.47 13.98
CA GLU A 91 -14.23 27.67 14.99
C GLU A 91 -13.92 26.41 15.81
N ASN A 92 -14.88 25.47 15.91
CA ASN A 92 -14.82 24.34 16.85
C ASN A 92 -14.61 22.98 16.18
N SER A 93 -14.95 22.81 14.90
CA SER A 93 -14.81 21.52 14.22
C SER A 93 -14.70 21.72 12.70
N GLN A 94 -13.79 20.99 12.04
CA GLN A 94 -13.72 20.85 10.58
C GLN A 94 -13.92 19.39 10.15
N ARG A 95 -14.53 18.56 11.01
CA ARG A 95 -14.70 17.12 10.77
C ARG A 95 -16.15 16.79 10.47
N ILE A 96 -16.39 15.83 9.57
CA ILE A 96 -17.75 15.30 9.28
C ILE A 96 -18.27 14.43 10.44
N SER A 97 -19.59 14.25 10.53
CA SER A 97 -20.17 13.34 11.54
C SER A 97 -19.78 11.88 11.32
N ARG A 98 -19.95 11.05 12.35
CA ARG A 98 -19.63 9.60 12.30
C ARG A 98 -20.52 8.87 11.32
N GLU A 99 -21.80 9.20 11.30
CA GLU A 99 -22.83 8.65 10.43
C GLU A 99 -22.48 8.99 8.98
N GLU A 100 -22.10 10.25 8.73
CA GLU A 100 -21.66 10.68 7.41
C GLU A 100 -20.38 9.94 6.98
N MET A 101 -19.40 9.78 7.87
CA MET A 101 -18.18 9.05 7.57
C MET A 101 -18.46 7.57 7.28
N GLN A 102 -19.31 6.92 8.09
CA GLN A 102 -19.71 5.53 7.91
C GLN A 102 -20.45 5.35 6.58
N ALA A 103 -21.37 6.26 6.24
CA ALA A 103 -22.07 6.27 4.97
C ALA A 103 -21.09 6.41 3.79
N ARG A 104 -20.17 7.40 3.84
CA ARG A 104 -19.13 7.58 2.82
C ARG A 104 -18.22 6.35 2.69
N ALA A 105 -17.81 5.74 3.79
CA ALA A 105 -16.98 4.54 3.76
C ALA A 105 -17.73 3.34 3.13
N LYS A 106 -19.04 3.21 3.40
CA LYS A 106 -19.91 2.22 2.76
C LYS A 106 -20.07 2.50 1.26
N ASP A 107 -20.25 3.77 0.87
CA ASP A 107 -20.41 4.17 -0.54
C ASP A 107 -19.13 3.98 -1.36
N LEU A 108 -17.96 4.21 -0.76
CA LEU A 108 -16.67 3.90 -1.37
C LEU A 108 -16.45 2.40 -1.54
N THR A 109 -17.21 1.55 -0.83
CA THR A 109 -17.12 0.10 -0.91
C THR A 109 -17.99 -0.39 -2.08
N PRO A 110 -17.39 -0.80 -3.21
CA PRO A 110 -18.16 -1.25 -4.36
C PRO A 110 -18.95 -2.53 -4.06
N ARG A 111 -20.00 -2.75 -4.87
CA ARG A 111 -20.70 -4.04 -4.91
C ARG A 111 -19.73 -5.15 -5.29
N PHE A 112 -19.93 -6.34 -4.71
CA PHE A 112 -19.00 -7.46 -4.85
C PHE A 112 -18.67 -7.81 -6.31
N ASN A 113 -19.68 -7.88 -7.19
CA ASN A 113 -19.45 -8.22 -8.60
C ASN A 113 -18.60 -7.15 -9.32
N THR A 114 -18.91 -5.87 -9.09
CA THR A 114 -18.13 -4.75 -9.63
C THR A 114 -16.70 -4.76 -9.10
N TYR A 115 -16.53 -5.02 -7.80
CA TYR A 115 -15.23 -5.15 -7.16
C TYR A 115 -14.36 -6.21 -7.84
N VAL A 116 -14.91 -7.41 -8.04
CA VAL A 116 -14.21 -8.53 -8.66
C VAL A 116 -13.81 -8.21 -10.09
N VAL A 117 -14.74 -7.74 -10.92
CA VAL A 117 -14.46 -7.43 -12.34
C VAL A 117 -13.41 -6.33 -12.48
N MET A 118 -13.54 -5.24 -11.72
CA MET A 118 -12.58 -4.14 -11.77
C MET A 118 -11.20 -4.56 -11.26
N THR A 119 -11.14 -5.40 -10.21
CA THR A 119 -9.88 -5.94 -9.70
C THR A 119 -9.20 -6.83 -10.74
N VAL A 120 -9.95 -7.74 -11.38
CA VAL A 120 -9.44 -8.60 -12.45
C VAL A 120 -8.88 -7.76 -13.61
N MET A 121 -9.66 -6.80 -14.10
CA MET A 121 -9.25 -5.94 -15.21
C MET A 121 -8.02 -5.08 -14.86
N SER A 122 -8.01 -4.47 -13.67
CA SER A 122 -6.87 -3.71 -13.17
C SER A 122 -5.60 -4.56 -13.13
N VAL A 123 -5.67 -5.75 -12.55
CA VAL A 123 -4.50 -6.62 -12.40
C VAL A 123 -4.02 -7.17 -13.74
N VAL A 124 -4.92 -7.51 -14.68
CA VAL A 124 -4.52 -7.90 -16.04
C VAL A 124 -3.75 -6.76 -16.72
N VAL A 125 -4.29 -5.54 -16.69
CA VAL A 125 -3.65 -4.37 -17.31
C VAL A 125 -2.33 -4.04 -16.61
N ALA A 126 -2.27 -4.15 -15.28
CA ALA A 126 -1.04 -3.94 -14.51
C ALA A 126 0.03 -4.95 -14.89
N THR A 127 -0.31 -6.24 -14.94
CA THR A 127 0.61 -7.33 -15.29
C THR A 127 1.12 -7.17 -16.72
N ALA A 128 0.25 -6.81 -17.66
CA ALA A 128 0.66 -6.48 -19.03
C ALA A 128 1.57 -5.26 -19.08
N GLY A 129 1.24 -4.19 -18.35
CA GLY A 129 2.06 -2.98 -18.26
C GLY A 129 3.45 -3.23 -17.70
N LEU A 130 3.57 -4.08 -16.69
CA LEU A 130 4.85 -4.51 -16.12
C LEU A 130 5.68 -5.29 -17.15
N LEU A 131 5.09 -6.26 -17.84
CA LEU A 131 5.79 -7.06 -18.85
C LEU A 131 6.19 -6.24 -20.10
N LEU A 132 5.47 -5.16 -20.38
CA LEU A 132 5.78 -4.21 -21.46
C LEU A 132 6.76 -3.10 -21.04
N ASP A 133 7.21 -3.11 -19.78
CA ASP A 133 8.02 -2.03 -19.18
C ASP A 133 7.40 -0.64 -19.43
N SER A 134 6.07 -0.52 -19.24
CA SER A 134 5.31 0.70 -19.54
C SER A 134 4.73 1.34 -18.28
N PRO A 135 5.42 2.33 -17.70
CA PRO A 135 4.94 3.04 -16.51
C PRO A 135 3.54 3.64 -16.71
N ALA A 136 3.24 4.14 -17.92
CA ALA A 136 1.96 4.74 -18.23
C ALA A 136 0.79 3.73 -18.16
N VAL A 137 0.99 2.50 -18.66
CA VAL A 137 -0.03 1.43 -18.57
C VAL A 137 -0.19 0.95 -17.13
N VAL A 138 0.92 0.84 -16.40
CA VAL A 138 0.94 0.50 -14.98
C VAL A 138 0.14 1.53 -14.17
N VAL A 139 0.34 2.84 -14.42
CA VAL A 139 -0.45 3.90 -13.77
C VAL A 139 -1.93 3.84 -14.18
N GLY A 140 -2.23 3.62 -15.47
CA GLY A 140 -3.60 3.47 -15.96
C GLY A 140 -4.36 2.33 -15.27
N SER A 141 -3.66 1.23 -14.98
CA SER A 141 -4.24 0.09 -14.25
C SER A 141 -4.68 0.43 -12.81
N MET A 142 -3.97 1.33 -12.14
CA MET A 142 -4.24 1.74 -10.76
C MET A 142 -5.54 2.53 -10.65
N VAL A 143 -5.88 3.31 -11.68
CA VAL A 143 -7.13 4.11 -11.73
C VAL A 143 -8.38 3.20 -11.77
N ILE A 144 -8.24 1.98 -12.30
CA ILE A 144 -9.33 1.00 -12.41
C ILE A 144 -9.61 0.33 -11.05
N ALA A 145 -8.59 0.20 -10.19
CA ALA A 145 -8.65 -0.65 -9.00
C ALA A 145 -9.49 -0.03 -7.87
N PRO A 146 -10.55 -0.70 -7.39
CA PRO A 146 -11.42 -0.14 -6.37
C PRO A 146 -10.95 -0.50 -4.94
N LEU A 147 -9.70 -0.21 -4.62
CA LEU A 147 -9.05 -0.66 -3.37
C LEU A 147 -9.23 0.29 -2.18
N ILE A 148 -9.72 1.53 -2.42
CA ILE A 148 -9.92 2.52 -1.35
C ILE A 148 -11.04 2.13 -0.37
N GLY A 149 -12.18 1.66 -0.88
CA GLY A 149 -13.35 1.30 -0.07
C GLY A 149 -13.04 0.25 0.99
N PRO A 150 -12.48 -0.92 0.61
CA PRO A 150 -12.12 -1.95 1.57
C PRO A 150 -11.16 -1.48 2.68
N ALA A 151 -10.16 -0.63 2.35
CA ALA A 151 -9.19 -0.10 3.30
C ALA A 151 -9.80 0.90 4.29
N LEU A 152 -10.54 1.89 3.77
CA LEU A 152 -11.22 2.87 4.60
C LEU A 152 -12.36 2.25 5.42
N GLY A 153 -13.14 1.33 4.84
CA GLY A 153 -14.20 0.60 5.55
C GLY A 153 -13.66 -0.19 6.75
N ALA A 154 -12.53 -0.89 6.58
CA ALA A 154 -11.88 -1.59 7.70
C ALA A 154 -11.44 -0.60 8.81
N SER A 155 -10.86 0.52 8.43
CA SER A 155 -10.35 1.54 9.36
C SER A 155 -11.50 2.24 10.11
N VAL A 156 -12.53 2.68 9.38
CA VAL A 156 -13.73 3.33 9.93
C VAL A 156 -14.49 2.37 10.85
N GLY A 157 -14.75 1.14 10.40
CA GLY A 157 -15.42 0.12 11.22
C GLY A 157 -14.66 -0.22 12.50
N THR A 158 -13.33 -0.05 12.52
CA THR A 158 -12.55 -0.21 13.75
C THR A 158 -12.78 0.96 14.72
N VAL A 159 -12.85 2.19 14.22
CA VAL A 159 -12.94 3.40 15.05
C VAL A 159 -14.33 3.61 15.66
N ILE A 160 -15.38 3.33 14.89
CA ILE A 160 -16.77 3.46 15.35
C ILE A 160 -17.30 2.17 16.01
N ASP A 161 -16.44 1.16 16.16
CA ASP A 161 -16.78 -0.20 16.62
C ASP A 161 -17.96 -0.85 15.88
N ASP A 162 -17.96 -0.74 14.54
CA ASP A 162 -18.87 -1.47 13.66
C ASP A 162 -18.17 -2.76 13.17
N PRO A 163 -18.41 -3.93 13.83
CA PRO A 163 -17.76 -5.18 13.46
C PRO A 163 -18.18 -5.68 12.07
N ALA A 164 -19.37 -5.32 11.58
CA ALA A 164 -19.83 -5.72 10.26
C ALA A 164 -19.06 -4.97 9.17
N LEU A 165 -18.89 -3.65 9.33
CA LEU A 165 -18.10 -2.83 8.42
C LEU A 165 -16.60 -3.20 8.45
N PHE A 166 -16.04 -3.42 9.64
CA PHE A 166 -14.67 -3.90 9.80
C PHE A 166 -14.44 -5.23 9.07
N ARG A 167 -15.27 -6.25 9.36
CA ARG A 167 -15.18 -7.57 8.74
C ARG A 167 -15.38 -7.48 7.23
N ARG A 168 -16.31 -6.65 6.76
CA ARG A 168 -16.56 -6.46 5.34
C ARG A 168 -15.32 -5.88 4.64
N GLY A 169 -14.70 -4.84 5.20
CA GLY A 169 -13.47 -4.24 4.68
C GLY A 169 -12.33 -5.25 4.58
N ILE A 170 -12.02 -5.94 5.67
CA ILE A 170 -10.95 -6.97 5.71
C ILE A 170 -11.25 -8.12 4.75
N THR A 171 -12.50 -8.59 4.67
CA THR A 171 -12.88 -9.69 3.76
C THR A 171 -12.69 -9.28 2.30
N LEU A 172 -13.09 -8.06 1.92
CA LEU A 172 -12.88 -7.56 0.56
C LEU A 172 -11.40 -7.37 0.23
N GLN A 173 -10.60 -6.88 1.18
CA GLN A 173 -9.14 -6.80 1.04
C GLN A 173 -8.54 -8.20 0.77
N ALA A 174 -8.86 -9.19 1.61
CA ALA A 174 -8.37 -10.56 1.45
C ALA A 174 -8.81 -11.20 0.12
N ILE A 175 -10.08 -11.02 -0.27
CA ILE A 175 -10.59 -11.50 -1.55
C ILE A 175 -9.90 -10.80 -2.72
N GLY A 176 -9.71 -9.47 -2.65
CA GLY A 176 -9.05 -8.69 -3.69
C GLY A 176 -7.60 -9.09 -3.90
N LEU A 177 -6.87 -9.32 -2.79
CA LEU A 177 -5.51 -9.86 -2.82
C LEU A 177 -5.47 -11.24 -3.48
N GLY A 178 -6.33 -12.17 -3.02
CA GLY A 178 -6.38 -13.53 -3.56
C GLY A 178 -6.74 -13.56 -5.04
N ILE A 179 -7.80 -12.84 -5.44
CA ILE A 179 -8.20 -12.71 -6.85
C ILE A 179 -7.09 -12.04 -7.65
N GLY A 180 -6.44 -11.01 -7.12
CA GLY A 180 -5.32 -10.33 -7.77
C GLY A 180 -4.17 -11.28 -8.05
N VAL A 181 -3.70 -12.02 -7.05
CA VAL A 181 -2.62 -13.00 -7.23
C VAL A 181 -3.00 -14.07 -8.26
N VAL A 182 -4.20 -14.66 -8.13
CA VAL A 182 -4.67 -15.70 -9.08
C VAL A 182 -4.77 -15.14 -10.49
N THR A 183 -5.29 -13.91 -10.65
CA THR A 183 -5.44 -13.26 -11.97
C THR A 183 -4.08 -12.95 -12.58
N ALA A 184 -3.18 -12.32 -11.82
CA ALA A 184 -1.84 -11.99 -12.27
C ALA A 184 -1.08 -13.26 -12.67
N ALA A 185 -1.09 -14.30 -11.83
CA ALA A 185 -0.42 -15.57 -12.11
C ALA A 185 -1.01 -16.27 -13.34
N SER A 186 -2.34 -16.33 -13.45
CA SER A 186 -3.02 -16.97 -14.59
C SER A 186 -2.72 -16.24 -15.89
N PHE A 187 -2.81 -14.90 -15.89
CA PHE A 187 -2.52 -14.08 -17.06
C PHE A 187 -1.05 -14.18 -17.47
N ALA A 188 -0.13 -14.03 -16.51
CA ALA A 188 1.30 -14.16 -16.73
C ALA A 188 1.67 -15.56 -17.28
N PHE A 189 1.02 -16.62 -16.77
CA PHE A 189 1.20 -17.98 -17.26
C PHE A 189 0.71 -18.16 -18.71
N VAL A 190 -0.46 -17.59 -19.05
CA VAL A 190 -0.97 -17.60 -20.43
C VAL A 190 -0.02 -16.86 -21.37
N VAL A 191 0.46 -15.68 -20.97
CA VAL A 191 1.40 -14.88 -21.77
C VAL A 191 2.73 -15.63 -21.99
N ARG A 192 3.25 -16.29 -20.96
CA ARG A 192 4.45 -17.14 -21.04
C ARG A 192 4.25 -18.34 -21.97
N THR A 193 3.13 -19.06 -21.84
CA THR A 193 2.88 -20.31 -22.59
C THR A 193 2.50 -20.08 -24.05
N THR A 194 1.85 -18.95 -24.36
CA THR A 194 1.51 -18.56 -25.74
C THR A 194 2.70 -17.97 -26.50
N GLY A 195 3.83 -17.71 -25.84
CA GLY A 195 5.03 -17.15 -26.44
C GLY A 195 4.91 -15.66 -26.82
N LEU A 196 3.89 -14.96 -26.31
CA LEU A 196 3.73 -13.51 -26.50
C LEU A 196 4.87 -12.72 -25.85
N VAL A 197 5.45 -13.29 -24.79
CA VAL A 197 6.65 -12.79 -24.10
C VAL A 197 7.61 -13.98 -23.99
N SER A 198 8.89 -13.75 -24.27
CA SER A 198 9.89 -14.83 -24.26
C SER A 198 9.95 -15.51 -22.88
N PRO A 199 9.83 -16.86 -22.81
CA PRO A 199 9.95 -17.60 -21.55
C PRO A 199 11.31 -17.49 -20.88
N MET A 200 12.35 -17.07 -21.61
CA MET A 200 13.70 -16.83 -21.09
C MET A 200 13.99 -15.33 -20.84
N ILE A 201 12.95 -14.48 -20.77
CA ILE A 201 13.16 -13.10 -20.32
C ILE A 201 13.70 -13.09 -18.90
N ASP A 202 14.79 -12.35 -18.74
CA ASP A 202 15.30 -11.98 -17.44
C ASP A 202 14.42 -10.87 -16.84
N LEU A 203 13.61 -11.22 -15.85
CA LEU A 203 12.73 -10.30 -15.14
C LEU A 203 13.48 -9.17 -14.44
N PHE A 204 14.77 -9.36 -14.12
CA PHE A 204 15.60 -8.37 -13.46
C PHE A 204 16.05 -7.24 -14.41
N THR A 205 15.95 -7.46 -15.73
CA THR A 205 16.24 -6.43 -16.75
C THR A 205 15.08 -5.44 -16.99
N ILE A 206 13.87 -5.81 -16.60
CA ILE A 206 12.67 -4.97 -16.76
C ILE A 206 12.62 -3.96 -15.62
N SER A 207 12.73 -2.66 -15.95
CA SER A 207 12.86 -1.59 -14.96
C SER A 207 11.66 -1.52 -14.01
N GLU A 208 10.45 -1.63 -14.54
CA GLU A 208 9.21 -1.61 -13.77
C GLU A 208 9.05 -2.82 -12.83
N ILE A 209 9.63 -3.97 -13.19
CA ILE A 209 9.64 -5.15 -12.30
C ILE A 209 10.75 -4.98 -11.26
N ARG A 210 11.97 -4.64 -11.68
CA ARG A 210 13.14 -4.43 -10.80
C ARG A 210 12.87 -3.42 -9.68
N GLY A 211 12.21 -2.31 -10.00
CA GLY A 211 11.82 -1.28 -9.02
C GLY A 211 10.82 -1.77 -7.96
N ARG A 212 10.23 -2.95 -8.14
CA ARG A 212 9.27 -3.59 -7.22
C ARG A 212 9.81 -4.88 -6.58
N LEU A 213 10.96 -5.37 -7.05
CA LEU A 213 11.65 -6.54 -6.51
C LEU A 213 12.52 -6.23 -5.31
N ARG A 214 13.07 -5.01 -5.24
CA ARG A 214 13.83 -4.56 -4.06
C ARG A 214 12.85 -4.03 -3.00
N PRO A 215 12.79 -4.63 -1.81
CA PRO A 215 11.96 -4.11 -0.74
C PRO A 215 12.46 -2.73 -0.31
N ASP A 216 11.71 -1.71 -0.72
CA ASP A 216 12.08 -0.31 -0.57
C ASP A 216 11.35 0.30 0.63
N LEU A 217 12.11 0.86 1.58
CA LEU A 217 11.53 1.58 2.73
C LEU A 217 10.73 2.81 2.28
N LEU A 218 11.02 3.39 1.11
CA LEU A 218 10.23 4.51 0.59
C LEU A 218 8.83 4.07 0.14
N SER A 219 8.64 2.80 -0.24
CA SER A 219 7.31 2.26 -0.51
C SER A 219 6.40 2.29 0.73
N LEU A 220 6.99 2.12 1.93
CA LEU A 220 6.28 2.26 3.20
C LEU A 220 5.84 3.70 3.41
N VAL A 221 6.69 4.69 3.07
CA VAL A 221 6.33 6.12 3.14
C VAL A 221 5.14 6.43 2.23
N ILE A 222 5.11 5.85 1.03
CA ILE A 222 3.97 5.97 0.11
C ILE A 222 2.71 5.36 0.73
N ALA A 223 2.80 4.17 1.33
CA ALA A 223 1.67 3.52 2.00
C ALA A 223 1.16 4.34 3.20
N ILE A 224 2.06 4.92 4.00
CA ILE A 224 1.72 5.84 5.09
C ILE A 224 0.98 7.06 4.54
N GLY A 225 1.53 7.70 3.51
CA GLY A 225 0.93 8.86 2.86
C GLY A 225 -0.46 8.54 2.29
N ALA A 226 -0.64 7.37 1.69
CA ALA A 226 -1.92 6.92 1.14
C ALA A 226 -2.98 6.69 2.22
N GLY A 227 -2.63 6.06 3.35
CA GLY A 227 -3.57 5.88 4.46
C GLY A 227 -3.89 7.20 5.16
N VAL A 228 -2.89 8.06 5.38
CA VAL A 228 -3.10 9.41 5.93
C VAL A 228 -4.02 10.22 5.04
N ALA A 229 -3.70 10.35 3.75
CA ALA A 229 -4.51 11.10 2.80
C ALA A 229 -5.94 10.52 2.70
N GLY A 230 -6.09 9.19 2.70
CA GLY A 230 -7.38 8.53 2.59
C GLY A 230 -8.30 8.84 3.77
N ALA A 231 -7.79 8.68 4.99
CA ALA A 231 -8.54 9.05 6.17
C ALA A 231 -8.77 10.57 6.25
N TRP A 232 -7.78 11.38 5.90
CA TRP A 232 -7.92 12.84 5.95
C TRP A 232 -9.00 13.36 5.00
N THR A 233 -8.96 12.94 3.74
CA THR A 233 -9.96 13.29 2.71
C THR A 233 -11.35 12.80 3.09
N LEU A 234 -11.44 11.59 3.68
CA LEU A 234 -12.69 11.08 4.21
C LEU A 234 -13.25 11.99 5.31
N THR A 235 -12.43 12.36 6.31
CA THR A 235 -12.86 13.23 7.42
C THR A 235 -13.15 14.68 7.01
N ALA A 236 -12.55 15.14 5.91
CA ALA A 236 -12.76 16.47 5.33
C ALA A 236 -13.96 16.52 4.38
N GLY A 237 -14.66 15.41 4.14
CA GLY A 237 -15.81 15.37 3.24
C GLY A 237 -15.49 15.65 1.77
N THR A 238 -14.23 15.53 1.36
CA THR A 238 -13.76 15.84 -0.01
C THR A 238 -13.71 14.57 -0.88
N SER A 239 -13.61 14.72 -2.21
CA SER A 239 -13.53 13.59 -3.14
C SER A 239 -12.31 12.70 -2.87
N ALA A 240 -12.55 11.40 -2.66
CA ALA A 240 -11.53 10.40 -2.36
C ALA A 240 -10.88 9.78 -3.62
N ALA A 241 -11.24 10.24 -4.82
CA ALA A 241 -10.82 9.62 -6.09
C ALA A 241 -9.29 9.61 -6.27
N LEU A 242 -8.61 10.72 -6.00
CA LEU A 242 -7.15 10.83 -6.14
C LEU A 242 -6.40 9.93 -5.15
N VAL A 243 -6.92 9.81 -3.92
CA VAL A 243 -6.36 8.90 -2.91
C VAL A 243 -6.51 7.45 -3.35
N GLY A 244 -7.61 7.10 -4.02
CA GLY A 244 -7.83 5.75 -4.53
C GLY A 244 -6.72 5.29 -5.47
N VAL A 245 -6.23 6.19 -6.33
CA VAL A 245 -5.09 5.92 -7.21
C VAL A 245 -3.81 5.66 -6.40
N MET A 246 -3.54 6.40 -5.32
CA MET A 246 -2.34 6.19 -4.49
C MET A 246 -2.38 4.86 -3.73
N ILE A 247 -3.55 4.49 -3.16
CA ILE A 247 -3.74 3.19 -2.51
C ILE A 247 -3.52 2.06 -3.54
N ALA A 248 -4.06 2.22 -4.75
CA ALA A 248 -3.85 1.26 -5.83
C ALA A 248 -2.39 1.19 -6.29
N ALA A 249 -1.67 2.31 -6.33
CA ALA A 249 -0.26 2.37 -6.71
C ALA A 249 0.65 1.56 -5.78
N ALA A 250 0.30 1.50 -4.49
CA ALA A 250 1.02 0.74 -3.47
C ALA A 250 0.73 -0.77 -3.51
N LEU A 251 -0.36 -1.20 -4.18
CA LEU A 251 -0.88 -2.58 -4.05
C LEU A 251 -0.94 -3.33 -5.39
N VAL A 252 -1.42 -2.69 -6.46
CA VAL A 252 -1.70 -3.34 -7.74
C VAL A 252 -0.42 -3.78 -8.47
N PRO A 253 0.62 -2.94 -8.64
CA PRO A 253 1.83 -3.40 -9.32
C PRO A 253 2.56 -4.50 -8.54
N PRO A 254 2.75 -4.41 -7.20
CA PRO A 254 3.33 -5.52 -6.44
C PRO A 254 2.51 -6.82 -6.58
N LEU A 255 1.18 -6.78 -6.62
CA LEU A 255 0.35 -7.95 -6.93
C LEU A 255 0.64 -8.54 -8.33
N GLY A 256 0.86 -7.68 -9.33
CA GLY A 256 1.30 -8.09 -10.65
C GLY A 256 2.64 -8.83 -10.61
N VAL A 257 3.61 -8.30 -9.86
CA VAL A 257 4.93 -8.93 -9.66
C VAL A 257 4.82 -10.27 -8.95
N VAL A 258 3.93 -10.42 -7.96
CA VAL A 258 3.64 -11.72 -7.33
C VAL A 258 3.22 -12.74 -8.39
N GLY A 259 2.26 -12.37 -9.24
CA GLY A 259 1.77 -13.25 -10.30
C GLY A 259 2.84 -13.61 -11.34
N ILE A 260 3.66 -12.63 -11.76
CA ILE A 260 4.77 -12.87 -12.68
C ILE A 260 5.80 -13.82 -12.06
N GLY A 261 6.17 -13.62 -10.79
CA GLY A 261 7.07 -14.50 -10.05
C GLY A 261 6.57 -15.94 -10.00
N ILE A 262 5.28 -16.13 -9.68
CA ILE A 262 4.64 -17.46 -9.71
C ILE A 262 4.69 -18.06 -11.12
N ALA A 263 4.34 -17.28 -12.14
CA ALA A 263 4.24 -17.77 -13.51
C ALA A 263 5.60 -18.13 -14.14
N TRP A 264 6.68 -17.43 -13.78
CA TRP A 264 8.04 -17.72 -14.25
C TRP A 264 8.79 -18.75 -13.39
N GLY A 265 8.27 -19.09 -12.20
CA GLY A 265 8.90 -20.06 -11.31
C GLY A 265 9.94 -19.46 -10.37
N TYR A 266 9.81 -18.18 -10.05
CA TYR A 266 10.62 -17.48 -9.06
C TYR A 266 9.83 -17.33 -7.74
N PRO A 267 9.82 -18.36 -6.86
CA PRO A 267 9.02 -18.36 -5.64
C PRO A 267 9.42 -17.25 -4.66
N GLU A 268 10.68 -16.84 -4.66
CA GLU A 268 11.18 -15.81 -3.76
C GLU A 268 10.73 -14.42 -4.18
N VAL A 269 10.74 -14.14 -5.49
CA VAL A 269 10.16 -12.92 -6.07
C VAL A 269 8.69 -12.81 -5.68
N ALA A 270 7.95 -13.91 -5.85
CA ALA A 270 6.55 -13.97 -5.48
C ALA A 270 6.35 -13.75 -3.97
N PHE A 271 7.22 -14.32 -3.14
CA PHE A 271 7.16 -14.17 -1.69
C PHE A 271 7.50 -12.74 -1.22
N ALA A 272 8.60 -12.17 -1.70
CA ALA A 272 9.03 -10.81 -1.37
C ALA A 272 7.98 -9.77 -1.77
N ALA A 273 7.46 -9.87 -3.01
CA ALA A 273 6.38 -9.00 -3.47
C ALA A 273 5.08 -9.20 -2.67
N SER A 274 4.78 -10.43 -2.24
CA SER A 274 3.60 -10.70 -1.39
C SER A 274 3.74 -10.05 -0.02
N VAL A 275 4.92 -10.13 0.59
CA VAL A 275 5.21 -9.46 1.86
C VAL A 275 5.05 -7.94 1.71
N LEU A 276 5.58 -7.36 0.62
CA LEU A 276 5.43 -5.94 0.33
C LEU A 276 3.96 -5.52 0.21
N VAL A 277 3.15 -6.28 -0.52
CA VAL A 277 1.70 -6.05 -0.63
C VAL A 277 1.04 -6.05 0.75
N LEU A 278 1.36 -7.04 1.59
CA LEU A 278 0.78 -7.17 2.93
C LEU A 278 1.18 -6.01 3.84
N ILE A 279 2.45 -5.60 3.84
CA ILE A 279 2.94 -4.47 4.64
C ILE A 279 2.27 -3.18 4.20
N ASN A 280 2.19 -2.92 2.89
CA ASN A 280 1.53 -1.73 2.37
C ASN A 280 0.05 -1.70 2.77
N MET A 281 -0.65 -2.82 2.63
CA MET A 281 -2.04 -2.93 3.03
C MET A 281 -2.25 -2.66 4.52
N LEU A 282 -1.47 -3.30 5.38
CA LEU A 282 -1.56 -3.12 6.83
C LEU A 282 -1.21 -1.68 7.24
N THR A 283 -0.17 -1.11 6.64
CA THR A 283 0.26 0.26 6.89
C THR A 283 -0.83 1.26 6.53
N ILE A 284 -1.47 1.10 5.37
CA ILE A 284 -2.61 1.95 4.96
C ILE A 284 -3.73 1.86 6.00
N ASN A 285 -4.11 0.66 6.45
CA ASN A 285 -5.15 0.50 7.48
C ASN A 285 -4.75 1.16 8.81
N VAL A 286 -3.53 0.95 9.30
CA VAL A 286 -3.08 1.48 10.61
C VAL A 286 -2.93 2.99 10.59
N THR A 287 -2.38 3.56 9.54
CA THR A 287 -2.25 5.01 9.40
C THR A 287 -3.59 5.70 9.20
N SER A 288 -4.50 5.08 8.43
CA SER A 288 -5.89 5.56 8.33
C SER A 288 -6.57 5.58 9.70
N LEU A 289 -6.45 4.47 10.44
CA LEU A 289 -6.95 4.34 11.82
C LEU A 289 -6.33 5.40 12.76
N ALA A 290 -5.02 5.63 12.66
CA ALA A 290 -4.31 6.63 13.46
C ALA A 290 -4.82 8.05 13.19
N VAL A 291 -5.07 8.41 11.92
CA VAL A 291 -5.63 9.72 11.56
C VAL A 291 -7.04 9.90 12.08
N LEU A 292 -7.90 8.87 11.95
CA LEU A 292 -9.25 8.91 12.49
C LEU A 292 -9.23 9.09 14.01
N TRP A 293 -8.34 8.39 14.70
CA TRP A 293 -8.21 8.52 16.15
C TRP A 293 -7.65 9.89 16.57
N TYR A 294 -6.67 10.42 15.81
CA TYR A 294 -6.14 11.78 15.98
C TYR A 294 -7.22 12.86 15.80
N LYS A 295 -8.12 12.67 14.83
CA LYS A 295 -9.31 13.53 14.60
C LYS A 295 -10.40 13.36 15.66
N GLY A 296 -10.17 12.53 16.68
CA GLY A 296 -11.05 12.38 17.84
C GLY A 296 -12.25 11.46 17.62
N TYR A 297 -12.26 10.66 16.56
CA TYR A 297 -13.27 9.62 16.38
C TYR A 297 -12.94 8.46 17.34
N ARG A 298 -13.88 8.13 18.23
CA ARG A 298 -13.71 7.15 19.31
C ARG A 298 -15.03 6.40 19.54
N PRO A 299 -15.05 5.09 19.83
CA PRO A 299 -16.31 4.34 19.99
C PRO A 299 -17.25 5.00 21.02
N ASP A 300 -18.53 5.18 20.70
CA ASP A 300 -19.53 5.85 21.57
C ASP A 300 -19.76 5.10 22.89
N ASN A 301 -19.53 3.79 22.92
CA ASN A 301 -19.70 2.95 24.10
C ASN A 301 -18.58 3.07 25.15
N TRP A 302 -17.74 4.10 25.06
CA TRP A 302 -16.67 4.33 26.02
C TRP A 302 -17.15 4.53 27.46
N SER A 303 -18.39 4.99 27.69
CA SER A 303 -18.86 5.27 29.05
C SER A 303 -19.60 4.10 29.74
N GLN A 304 -19.97 3.01 29.04
CA GLN A 304 -20.88 2.00 29.63
C GLN A 304 -20.49 0.52 29.46
N GLN A 305 -19.56 0.11 28.58
CA GLN A 305 -19.15 -1.31 28.48
C GLN A 305 -17.64 -1.49 28.22
N ASP A 306 -16.93 -2.13 29.17
CA ASP A 306 -15.50 -2.45 29.08
C ASP A 306 -15.14 -3.31 27.85
N ASP A 307 -16.11 -4.07 27.31
CA ASP A 307 -15.90 -5.00 26.20
C ASP A 307 -15.57 -4.32 24.86
N ALA A 308 -16.17 -3.15 24.57
CA ALA A 308 -15.93 -2.41 23.32
C ALA A 308 -14.52 -1.80 23.29
N ARG A 309 -14.03 -1.31 24.44
CA ARG A 309 -12.66 -0.80 24.61
C ARG A 309 -11.62 -1.90 24.36
N VAL A 310 -11.85 -3.07 24.95
CA VAL A 310 -10.96 -4.23 24.81
C VAL A 310 -10.97 -4.76 23.38
N ALA A 311 -12.14 -4.83 22.74
CA ALA A 311 -12.26 -5.30 21.35
C ALA A 311 -11.51 -4.39 20.36
N THR A 312 -11.70 -3.08 20.43
CA THR A 312 -11.00 -2.11 19.56
C THR A 312 -9.51 -2.08 19.85
N GLY A 313 -9.11 -2.08 21.13
CA GLY A 313 -7.70 -2.14 21.54
C GLY A 313 -7.01 -3.42 21.03
N LYS A 314 -7.69 -4.57 21.07
CA LYS A 314 -7.17 -5.84 20.55
C LYS A 314 -7.02 -5.81 19.02
N ARG A 315 -7.97 -5.23 18.28
CA ARG A 315 -7.86 -5.06 16.81
C ARG A 315 -6.66 -4.19 16.43
N VAL A 316 -6.49 -3.05 17.11
CA VAL A 316 -5.34 -2.14 16.94
C VAL A 316 -4.04 -2.87 17.23
N LEU A 317 -3.95 -3.56 18.38
CA LEU A 317 -2.75 -4.28 18.78
C LEU A 317 -2.37 -5.35 17.76
N VAL A 318 -3.34 -6.14 17.27
CA VAL A 318 -3.08 -7.16 16.25
C VAL A 318 -2.54 -6.55 14.96
N LEU A 319 -3.11 -5.42 14.50
CA LEU A 319 -2.62 -4.73 13.31
C LEU A 319 -1.19 -4.18 13.51
N VAL A 320 -0.91 -3.54 14.64
CA VAL A 320 0.42 -2.99 14.95
C VAL A 320 1.46 -4.12 15.08
N VAL A 321 1.14 -5.20 15.78
CA VAL A 321 2.03 -6.36 15.93
C VAL A 321 2.29 -7.01 14.57
N ALA A 322 1.27 -7.15 13.71
CA ALA A 322 1.45 -7.67 12.36
C ALA A 322 2.37 -6.79 11.52
N ILE A 323 2.22 -5.46 11.60
CA ILE A 323 3.14 -4.51 10.92
C ILE A 323 4.54 -4.65 11.46
N VAL A 324 4.76 -4.67 12.77
CA VAL A 324 6.10 -4.77 13.36
C VAL A 324 6.78 -6.08 12.96
N ALA A 325 6.05 -7.19 13.02
CA ALA A 325 6.57 -8.49 12.60
C ALA A 325 6.96 -8.52 11.12
N LEU A 326 6.07 -8.03 10.24
CA LEU A 326 6.33 -8.00 8.80
C LEU A 326 7.39 -6.97 8.43
N SER A 327 7.43 -5.81 9.10
CA SER A 327 8.47 -4.78 8.88
C SER A 327 9.83 -5.24 9.38
N GLY A 328 9.89 -6.00 10.48
CA GLY A 328 11.12 -6.66 10.92
C GLY A 328 11.63 -7.64 9.86
N PHE A 329 10.73 -8.47 9.31
CA PHE A 329 11.07 -9.38 8.22
C PHE A 329 11.52 -8.61 6.95
N LEU A 330 10.77 -7.59 6.53
CA LEU A 330 11.15 -6.76 5.39
C LEU A 330 12.51 -6.11 5.61
N GLY A 331 12.76 -5.57 6.81
CA GLY A 331 14.04 -5.01 7.21
C GLY A 331 15.19 -6.02 7.10
N THR A 332 14.96 -7.29 7.46
CA THR A 332 15.99 -8.34 7.26
C THR A 332 16.29 -8.59 5.78
N VAL A 333 15.28 -8.66 4.92
CA VAL A 333 15.46 -8.87 3.47
C VAL A 333 16.08 -7.64 2.80
N THR A 334 15.64 -6.44 3.18
CA THR A 334 16.20 -5.17 2.70
C THR A 334 17.66 -5.03 3.11
N TYR A 335 17.98 -5.38 4.36
CA TYR A 335 19.36 -5.34 4.86
C TYR A 335 20.26 -6.32 4.09
N ASP A 336 19.78 -7.54 3.82
CA ASP A 336 20.50 -8.53 3.01
C ASP A 336 20.74 -8.03 1.57
N THR A 337 19.72 -7.44 0.95
CA THR A 337 19.81 -6.86 -0.40
C THR A 337 20.77 -5.67 -0.44
N TYR A 338 20.75 -4.81 0.58
CA TYR A 338 21.65 -3.67 0.70
C TYR A 338 23.11 -4.11 0.84
N ARG A 339 23.37 -5.12 1.68
CA ARG A 339 24.72 -5.70 1.82
C ARG A 339 25.22 -6.32 0.53
N THR A 340 24.35 -7.00 -0.21
CA THR A 340 24.69 -7.58 -1.52
C THR A 340 25.08 -6.49 -2.53
N GLY A 341 24.33 -5.37 -2.57
CA GLY A 341 24.67 -4.25 -3.46
C GLY A 341 25.98 -3.55 -3.10
N MET A 342 26.21 -3.31 -1.80
CA MET A 342 27.49 -2.77 -1.32
C MET A 342 28.66 -3.72 -1.62
N TYR A 343 28.44 -5.03 -1.56
CA TYR A 343 29.45 -6.04 -1.89
C TYR A 343 29.81 -6.02 -3.38
N GLU A 344 28.83 -5.90 -4.28
CA GLU A 344 29.09 -5.76 -5.72
C GLU A 344 29.86 -4.47 -6.03
N GLU A 345 29.54 -3.37 -5.37
CA GLU A 345 30.24 -2.09 -5.52
C GLU A 345 31.67 -2.17 -4.97
N GLU A 346 31.86 -2.73 -3.76
CA GLU A 346 33.17 -2.94 -3.15
C GLU A 346 34.05 -3.82 -4.04
N VAL A 347 33.53 -4.96 -4.55
CA VAL A 347 34.25 -5.86 -5.46
C VAL A 347 34.60 -5.16 -6.78
N ASN A 348 33.71 -4.35 -7.34
CA ASN A 348 33.97 -3.63 -8.58
C ASN A 348 35.05 -2.55 -8.40
N ASP A 349 35.00 -1.79 -7.31
CA ASP A 349 36.01 -0.77 -6.96
C ASP A 349 37.38 -1.42 -6.72
N ASP A 350 37.39 -2.55 -6.02
CA ASP A 350 38.56 -3.36 -5.70
C ASP A 350 39.23 -3.93 -6.97
N VAL A 351 38.43 -4.47 -7.90
CA VAL A 351 38.91 -4.97 -9.20
C VAL A 351 39.42 -3.82 -10.07
N ALA A 352 38.72 -2.68 -10.08
CA ALA A 352 39.16 -1.50 -10.82
C ALA A 352 40.49 -0.96 -10.29
N ALA A 353 40.69 -0.92 -8.97
CA ALA A 353 41.93 -0.45 -8.35
C ALA A 353 43.14 -1.34 -8.67
N VAL A 354 42.95 -2.66 -8.81
CA VAL A 354 44.02 -3.57 -9.21
C VAL A 354 44.39 -3.38 -10.68
N LEU A 355 43.40 -3.18 -11.55
CA LEU A 355 43.63 -2.97 -12.98
C LEU A 355 44.22 -1.60 -13.31
N ASP A 356 44.11 -0.61 -12.41
CA ASP A 356 44.71 0.73 -12.54
C ASP A 356 46.18 0.80 -12.06
N SER A 357 46.80 -0.35 -11.75
CA SER A 357 48.21 -0.42 -11.34
C SER A 357 49.15 -0.55 -12.56
N GLU A 358 50.38 0.00 -12.45
CA GLU A 358 51.38 0.05 -13.53
C GLU A 358 51.72 -1.33 -14.16
N GLU A 359 51.36 -2.44 -13.51
CA GLU A 359 51.56 -3.81 -14.00
C GLU A 359 50.47 -4.26 -15.00
N TYR A 360 49.31 -3.60 -15.01
CA TYR A 360 48.13 -3.97 -15.80
C TYR A 360 47.59 -2.82 -16.68
N ASP A 361 48.37 -1.76 -16.91
CA ASP A 361 48.01 -0.57 -17.71
C ASP A 361 47.44 -0.86 -19.11
N GLU A 362 47.75 -2.03 -19.69
CA GLU A 362 47.25 -2.46 -21.01
C GLU A 362 45.87 -3.14 -20.96
N LEU A 363 45.37 -3.46 -19.77
CA LEU A 363 44.10 -4.12 -19.53
C LEU A 363 43.02 -3.10 -19.16
N THR A 364 41.82 -3.28 -19.69
CA THR A 364 40.66 -2.44 -19.34
C THR A 364 39.55 -3.30 -18.74
N LEU A 365 39.01 -2.89 -17.60
CA LEU A 365 37.84 -3.56 -17.03
C LEU A 365 36.63 -3.41 -17.96
N VAL A 366 36.07 -4.54 -18.40
CA VAL A 366 34.87 -4.57 -19.26
C VAL A 366 33.62 -4.76 -18.42
N ASP A 367 33.65 -5.72 -17.49
CA ASP A 367 32.51 -6.04 -16.62
C ASP A 367 32.97 -6.81 -15.38
N VAL A 368 32.25 -6.64 -14.27
CA VAL A 368 32.38 -7.48 -13.07
C VAL A 368 30.99 -8.01 -12.75
N THR A 369 30.82 -9.32 -12.87
CA THR A 369 29.58 -10.02 -12.55
C THR A 369 29.80 -10.91 -11.34
N VAL A 370 29.00 -10.72 -10.28
CA VAL A 370 28.98 -11.62 -9.13
C VAL A 370 27.86 -12.65 -9.31
N GLU A 371 28.22 -13.93 -9.41
CA GLU A 371 27.30 -15.07 -9.41
C GLU A 371 27.04 -15.55 -7.98
N TYR A 372 25.77 -15.83 -7.67
CA TYR A 372 25.31 -16.27 -6.36
C TYR A 372 24.74 -17.70 -6.44
N ALA A 373 25.00 -18.52 -5.43
CA ALA A 373 24.67 -19.96 -5.44
C ALA A 373 23.17 -20.27 -5.46
N ASP A 374 22.35 -19.40 -4.88
CA ASP A 374 20.91 -19.62 -4.74
C ASP A 374 20.12 -18.34 -5.07
N PRO A 375 18.96 -18.44 -5.74
CA PRO A 375 18.23 -17.26 -6.17
C PRO A 375 17.71 -16.39 -5.02
N THR A 376 17.41 -16.90 -3.80
CA THR A 376 17.16 -16.19 -2.49
C THR A 376 16.35 -17.03 -1.48
N PRO A 377 16.14 -16.62 -0.20
CA PRO A 377 16.75 -15.51 0.55
C PRO A 377 17.99 -15.93 1.36
N LEU A 378 18.94 -14.99 1.56
CA LEU A 378 20.34 -15.16 2.02
C LEU A 378 21.32 -15.52 0.89
N ARG A 379 21.57 -14.57 -0.03
CA ARG A 379 22.52 -14.77 -1.13
C ARG A 379 23.94 -14.86 -0.57
N GLN A 380 24.61 -15.98 -0.79
CA GLN A 380 26.05 -16.08 -0.60
C GLN A 380 26.71 -15.98 -1.98
N PRO A 381 27.69 -15.07 -2.16
CA PRO A 381 28.43 -14.98 -3.42
C PRO A 381 29.18 -16.30 -3.62
N GLU A 382 29.01 -16.93 -4.77
CA GLU A 382 29.64 -18.22 -5.10
C GLU A 382 30.81 -18.01 -6.06
N ARG A 383 30.65 -17.10 -7.01
CA ARG A 383 31.69 -16.78 -7.99
C ARG A 383 31.70 -15.29 -8.34
N VAL A 384 32.88 -14.71 -8.49
CA VAL A 384 33.09 -13.36 -9.04
C VAL A 384 33.73 -13.53 -10.40
N VAL A 385 33.02 -13.15 -11.44
CA VAL A 385 33.47 -13.21 -12.83
C VAL A 385 33.94 -11.82 -13.26
N VAL A 386 35.23 -11.69 -13.51
CA VAL A 386 35.85 -10.45 -13.96
C VAL A 386 36.15 -10.57 -15.46
N THR A 387 35.56 -9.70 -16.27
CA THR A 387 35.82 -9.65 -17.72
C THR A 387 36.74 -8.48 -18.03
N VAL A 388 37.88 -8.78 -18.64
CA VAL A 388 38.95 -7.82 -18.92
C VAL A 388 39.23 -7.79 -20.43
N GLY A 389 39.31 -6.58 -20.98
CA GLY A 389 39.64 -6.33 -22.37
C GLY A 389 41.13 -6.13 -22.56
N TYR A 390 41.71 -6.70 -23.62
CA TYR A 390 43.11 -6.49 -24.01
C TYR A 390 43.24 -6.06 -25.49
N PRO A 391 44.33 -5.37 -25.88
CA PRO A 391 44.52 -4.87 -27.23
C PRO A 391 44.66 -5.98 -28.29
N VAL A 392 44.11 -5.78 -29.49
CA VAL A 392 44.26 -6.75 -30.60
C VAL A 392 45.73 -6.87 -31.01
N GLY A 393 46.26 -8.11 -31.01
CA GLY A 393 47.60 -8.43 -31.49
C GLY A 393 48.69 -8.50 -30.41
N THR A 394 48.33 -8.34 -29.14
CA THR A 394 49.20 -8.60 -27.98
C THR A 394 48.75 -9.87 -27.25
N ASP A 395 49.68 -10.73 -26.84
CA ASP A 395 49.35 -11.82 -25.92
C ASP A 395 49.02 -11.23 -24.55
N PRO A 396 47.89 -11.59 -23.92
CA PRO A 396 47.55 -11.04 -22.61
C PRO A 396 48.64 -11.41 -21.59
N PRO A 397 49.08 -10.46 -20.73
CA PRO A 397 50.02 -10.78 -19.66
C PRO A 397 49.41 -11.91 -18.80
N PRO A 398 50.19 -12.94 -18.46
CA PRO A 398 49.67 -14.03 -17.65
C PRO A 398 49.39 -13.50 -16.24
N VAL A 399 48.13 -13.18 -15.95
CA VAL A 399 47.62 -13.01 -14.57
C VAL A 399 47.71 -14.34 -13.77
N ALA A 400 48.34 -15.37 -14.36
CA ALA A 400 48.44 -16.75 -13.87
C ALA A 400 49.89 -17.28 -13.83
N ALA A 401 50.91 -16.43 -13.72
CA ALA A 401 52.31 -16.88 -13.76
C ALA A 401 52.81 -17.65 -12.51
N GLU A 402 51.98 -17.93 -11.50
CA GLU A 402 52.29 -18.88 -10.40
C GLU A 402 51.51 -20.20 -10.46
N ILE A 403 50.75 -20.47 -11.52
CA ILE A 403 49.94 -21.70 -11.62
C ILE A 403 50.73 -22.77 -12.40
N GLN A 404 51.43 -23.66 -11.69
CA GLN A 404 52.00 -24.88 -12.26
C GLN A 404 50.91 -25.89 -12.69
N PRO A 405 51.15 -26.72 -13.72
CA PRO A 405 50.13 -27.52 -14.36
C PRO A 405 49.90 -28.85 -13.62
N ARG A 406 48.72 -29.03 -13.04
CA ARG A 406 48.12 -30.35 -12.85
C ARG A 406 46.62 -30.28 -13.11
N GLU A 407 46.13 -31.31 -13.79
CA GLU A 407 44.73 -31.53 -14.18
C GLU A 407 43.72 -31.01 -13.15
N SER A 408 42.80 -30.16 -13.61
CA SER A 408 41.70 -29.50 -12.86
C SER A 408 42.14 -28.54 -11.73
N VAL A 409 41.97 -27.24 -11.94
CA VAL A 409 42.29 -26.14 -11.00
C VAL A 409 41.07 -25.20 -11.04
N TYR A 410 40.22 -24.94 -10.03
CA TYR A 410 40.37 -24.69 -8.58
C TYR A 410 41.45 -23.65 -8.28
N ALA A 411 41.10 -22.37 -8.41
CA ALA A 411 41.97 -21.25 -8.04
C ALA A 411 41.43 -20.53 -6.79
N GLU A 412 42.14 -20.67 -5.66
CA GLU A 412 42.11 -19.67 -4.60
C GLU A 412 42.87 -18.42 -5.09
N SER A 413 42.11 -17.35 -5.31
CA SER A 413 42.49 -15.92 -5.34
C SER A 413 43.97 -15.57 -5.60
N ALA A 414 44.26 -15.06 -6.81
CA ALA A 414 45.50 -14.34 -7.14
C ALA A 414 45.28 -12.83 -7.39
N ILE A 415 44.21 -12.27 -6.84
CA ILE A 415 44.02 -10.82 -6.72
C ILE A 415 44.03 -10.51 -5.22
N HIS A 416 45.10 -9.89 -4.72
CA HIS A 416 45.10 -9.36 -3.36
C HIS A 416 44.28 -8.07 -3.33
N LEU A 417 42.98 -8.23 -3.11
CA LEU A 417 42.09 -7.13 -2.76
C LEU A 417 42.45 -6.60 -1.36
N PRO A 418 42.47 -5.27 -1.14
CA PRO A 418 42.75 -4.70 0.16
C PRO A 418 41.77 -5.22 1.21
N THR A 419 42.33 -5.77 2.28
CA THR A 419 41.63 -6.56 3.30
C THR A 419 40.58 -5.75 4.07
N GLY A 420 39.32 -5.84 3.65
CA GLY A 420 38.14 -5.55 4.46
C GLY A 420 37.78 -6.72 5.39
N PRO A 421 37.12 -6.46 6.55
CA PRO A 421 36.98 -7.41 7.66
C PRO A 421 36.10 -8.66 7.42
N LEU A 422 35.75 -8.97 6.17
CA LEU A 422 34.90 -10.11 5.80
C LEU A 422 35.47 -11.03 4.70
N VAL A 423 36.66 -10.72 4.18
CA VAL A 423 37.39 -11.57 3.20
C VAL A 423 38.09 -12.77 3.86
N GLU A 424 38.02 -12.88 5.19
CA GLU A 424 38.55 -14.02 5.96
C GLU A 424 37.75 -15.34 5.77
N SER A 425 36.75 -15.37 4.87
CA SER A 425 35.78 -16.48 4.80
C SER A 425 35.93 -17.50 3.67
N GLN A 426 36.86 -17.37 2.70
CA GLN A 426 37.02 -18.34 1.59
C GLN A 426 35.69 -18.69 0.87
N ARG A 427 34.79 -17.73 0.65
CA ARG A 427 33.40 -18.03 0.24
C ARG A 427 33.06 -17.89 -1.25
N ALA A 428 33.91 -17.28 -2.09
CA ALA A 428 33.61 -17.08 -3.51
C ALA A 428 34.83 -17.34 -4.42
N GLU A 429 34.64 -18.02 -5.54
CA GLU A 429 35.64 -18.32 -6.57
C GLU A 429 35.82 -17.11 -7.52
N VAL A 430 37.05 -16.68 -7.84
CA VAL A 430 37.26 -15.57 -8.80
C VAL A 430 37.69 -16.13 -10.15
N VAL A 431 36.94 -15.81 -11.21
CA VAL A 431 37.20 -16.27 -12.58
C VAL A 431 37.43 -15.06 -13.48
N VAL A 432 38.55 -15.04 -14.21
CA VAL A 432 38.90 -13.94 -15.12
C VAL A 432 38.70 -14.37 -16.58
N HIS A 433 37.87 -13.64 -17.31
CA HIS A 433 37.67 -13.82 -18.75
C HIS A 433 38.36 -12.70 -19.53
N TYR A 434 39.14 -13.09 -20.54
CA TYR A 434 39.78 -12.15 -21.46
C TYR A 434 38.94 -12.03 -22.73
N THR A 435 38.73 -10.79 -23.19
CA THR A 435 38.13 -10.52 -24.49
C THR A 435 39.03 -9.59 -25.31
N GLU A 436 39.17 -9.89 -26.59
CA GLU A 436 39.84 -9.00 -27.54
C GLU A 436 39.00 -7.73 -27.75
N ARG A 437 39.68 -6.58 -27.83
CA ARG A 437 39.05 -5.31 -28.11
C ARG A 437 39.80 -4.57 -29.23
N GLU A 438 39.10 -4.26 -30.33
CA GLU A 438 39.55 -3.27 -31.31
C GLU A 438 39.51 -1.86 -30.67
N GLN A 439 40.57 -1.07 -30.88
CA GLN A 439 40.75 0.26 -30.27
C GLN A 439 39.55 1.19 -30.43
#